data_AF-A0A530JTY2-F1
#
_entry.id   AF-A0A530JTY2-F1
#
_cell.length_a   1.000
_cell.length_b   1.000
_cell.length_c   1.000
_cell.angle_alpha   90.00
_cell.angle_beta   90.00
_cell.angle_gamma   90.00
#
_symmetry.space_group_name_H-M   'P 1'
#
loop_
_entity.id
_entity.type
_entity.pdbx_description
1 polymer ?
#
loop_
_entity_poly.entity_id
_entity_poly.type
_entity_poly.pdbx_seq_one_letter_code
_entity_poly.pdbx_strand_id
1 'polypeptide(L)' 'LLSEGRLLNLGNATGHPSFVMSASFTNQVLAQIELYSKHGQYQNQVYVLPKHLDEKVARLHLDKLGARLTELSGEQ' A
#
# COMPACT_ATOMS: atom_id res chain seq x y z
N LEU A 1 -19.45 -16.92 -21.01
CA LEU A 1 -18.59 -15.77 -20.64
C LEU A 1 -18.10 -15.98 -19.22
N LEU A 2 -16.81 -15.76 -18.95
CA LEU A 2 -16.26 -15.87 -17.60
C LEU A 2 -16.68 -14.66 -16.75
N SER A 3 -16.97 -14.88 -15.46
CA SER A 3 -17.42 -13.86 -14.49
C SER A 3 -18.53 -12.94 -15.00
N GLU A 4 -19.38 -13.37 -15.93
CA GLU A 4 -20.39 -12.49 -16.57
C GLU A 4 -19.81 -11.18 -17.14
N GLY A 5 -18.52 -11.17 -17.52
CA GLY A 5 -17.82 -9.95 -17.96
C GLY A 5 -17.32 -9.04 -16.83
N ARG A 6 -17.39 -9.48 -15.57
CA ARG A 6 -16.84 -8.78 -14.38
C ARG A 6 -15.38 -9.17 -14.13
N LEU A 7 -14.84 -8.71 -13.00
CA LEU A 7 -13.44 -8.93 -12.60
C LEU A 7 -13.10 -10.42 -12.51
N LEU A 8 -12.47 -10.94 -13.57
CA LEU A 8 -12.24 -12.38 -13.76
C LEU A 8 -11.35 -12.98 -12.68
N ASN A 9 -10.36 -12.23 -12.20
CA ASN A 9 -9.39 -12.71 -11.22
C ASN A 9 -10.04 -12.95 -9.86
N LEU A 10 -11.04 -12.15 -9.49
CA LEU A 10 -11.82 -12.36 -8.26
C LEU A 10 -12.95 -13.37 -8.48
N GLY A 11 -13.57 -13.39 -9.67
CA GLY A 11 -14.75 -14.23 -9.92
C GLY A 11 -14.45 -15.67 -10.37
N ASN A 12 -13.28 -15.92 -10.95
CA ASN A 12 -12.87 -17.24 -11.43
C ASN A 12 -11.58 -17.76 -10.77
N ALA A 13 -10.94 -16.96 -9.92
CA ALA A 13 -9.80 -17.35 -9.09
C ALA A 13 -9.94 -16.72 -7.70
N THR A 14 -8.83 -16.40 -7.02
CA THR A 14 -8.83 -15.86 -5.65
C THR A 14 -8.33 -14.42 -5.56
N GLY A 15 -8.27 -13.71 -6.69
CA GLY A 15 -7.69 -12.38 -6.76
C GLY A 15 -6.18 -12.38 -6.54
N HIS A 16 -5.67 -11.28 -5.98
CA HIS A 16 -4.24 -11.12 -5.74
C HIS A 16 -3.77 -11.90 -4.51
N PRO A 17 -2.55 -12.49 -4.53
CA PRO A 17 -1.96 -13.15 -3.36
C PRO A 17 -1.78 -12.22 -2.15
N SER A 18 -1.76 -12.80 -0.96
CA SER A 18 -1.69 -12.03 0.30
C SER A 18 -0.50 -11.10 0.40
N PHE A 19 0.68 -11.46 -0.14
CA PHE A 19 1.87 -10.61 -0.04
C PHE A 19 1.70 -9.25 -0.75
N VAL A 20 1.17 -9.25 -1.98
CA VAL A 20 0.93 -7.99 -2.70
C VAL A 20 -0.25 -7.23 -2.10
N MET A 21 -1.27 -7.93 -1.59
CA MET A 21 -2.38 -7.30 -0.89
C MET A 21 -1.96 -6.68 0.45
N SER A 22 -0.93 -7.23 1.12
CA SER A 22 -0.36 -6.65 2.34
C SER A 22 0.17 -5.24 2.10
N ALA A 23 0.81 -4.98 0.96
CA ALA A 23 1.26 -3.63 0.61
C ALA A 23 0.07 -2.67 0.42
N SER A 24 -0.96 -3.10 -0.32
CA SER A 24 -2.17 -2.30 -0.52
C SER A 24 -2.92 -2.02 0.80
N PHE A 25 -3.10 -3.02 1.65
CA PHE A 25 -3.82 -2.88 2.91
C PHE A 25 -3.02 -2.12 3.97
N THR A 26 -1.69 -2.18 3.96
CA THR A 26 -0.85 -1.30 4.80
C THR A 26 -1.10 0.16 4.44
N ASN A 27 -1.14 0.51 3.15
CA ASN A 27 -1.49 1.86 2.71
C ASN A 27 -2.91 2.26 3.14
N GLN A 28 -3.90 1.36 3.05
CA GLN A 28 -5.25 1.66 3.53
C GLN A 28 -5.28 1.92 5.04
N VAL A 29 -4.59 1.11 5.85
CA VAL A 29 -4.52 1.31 7.30
C VAL A 29 -3.85 2.64 7.65
N LEU A 30 -2.75 2.99 6.98
CA LEU A 30 -2.08 4.29 7.17
C LEU A 30 -2.99 5.47 6.80
N ALA A 31 -3.74 5.35 5.70
CA ALA A 31 -4.70 6.38 5.30
C ALA A 31 -5.86 6.51 6.31
N GLN A 32 -6.37 5.40 6.84
CA GLN A 32 -7.40 5.42 7.88
C GLN A 32 -6.89 6.07 9.17
N ILE A 33 -5.66 5.74 9.60
CA ILE A 33 -5.02 6.37 10.76
C ILE A 33 -4.84 7.87 10.54
N GLU A 34 -4.39 8.29 9.35
CA GLU A 34 -4.16 9.71 9.01
C GLU A 34 -5.48 10.49 9.09
N LEU A 35 -6.53 10.02 8.42
CA LEU A 35 -7.84 10.67 8.44
C LEU A 35 -8.45 10.71 9.84
N TYR A 36 -8.31 9.64 10.62
CA TYR A 36 -8.82 9.58 11.99
C TYR A 36 -8.00 10.39 12.99
N SER A 37 -6.68 10.53 12.81
CA SER A 37 -5.84 11.27 13.76
C SER A 37 -5.79 12.77 13.48
N LYS A 38 -5.98 13.19 12.22
CA LYS A 38 -5.85 14.58 11.78
C LYS A 38 -7.19 15.19 11.36
N HIS A 39 -8.19 15.05 12.22
CA HIS A 39 -9.51 15.65 12.03
C HIS A 39 -9.38 17.16 11.74
N GLY A 40 -10.12 17.64 10.73
CA GLY A 40 -10.15 19.06 10.34
C GLY A 40 -8.95 19.54 9.52
N GLN A 41 -7.94 18.70 9.25
CA GLN A 41 -6.79 19.07 8.41
C GLN A 41 -7.00 18.80 6.91
N TYR A 42 -8.11 18.16 6.55
CA TYR A 42 -8.45 17.81 5.17
C TYR A 42 -9.75 18.49 4.73
N GLN A 43 -9.76 18.95 3.49
CA GLN A 43 -10.96 19.42 2.81
C GLN A 43 -11.65 18.27 2.07
N ASN A 44 -12.84 18.51 1.52
CA ASN A 44 -13.57 17.53 0.71
C ASN A 44 -12.97 17.41 -0.70
N GLN A 45 -11.74 16.88 -0.76
CA GLN A 45 -11.00 16.66 -2.00
C GLN A 45 -10.22 15.33 -1.91
N VAL A 46 -9.68 14.90 -3.05
CA VAL A 46 -8.87 13.69 -3.11
C VAL A 46 -7.43 14.01 -2.73
N TYR A 47 -6.86 13.20 -1.85
CA TYR A 47 -5.46 13.28 -1.42
C TYR A 47 -4.75 11.96 -1.67
N VAL A 48 -3.43 12.03 -1.78
CA VAL A 48 -2.55 10.87 -1.80
C VAL A 48 -1.68 10.87 -0.55
N LEU A 49 -1.29 9.69 -0.07
CA LEU A 49 -0.36 9.60 1.05
C LEU A 49 0.99 10.21 0.66
N PRO A 50 1.68 10.89 1.60
CA PRO A 50 3.02 11.42 1.34
C PRO A 50 4.03 10.29 1.05
N LYS A 51 4.99 10.58 0.16
CA LYS A 51 5.99 9.62 -0.34
C LYS A 51 6.71 8.82 0.74
N HIS A 52 7.05 9.43 1.87
CA HIS A 52 7.76 8.74 2.96
C HIS A 52 6.92 7.60 3.59
N LEU A 53 5.60 7.69 3.56
CA LEU A 53 4.72 6.60 4.01
C LEU A 53 4.68 5.46 3.00
N ASP A 54 4.70 5.77 1.71
CA ASP A 54 4.77 4.76 0.65
C ASP A 54 6.12 3.99 0.71
N GLU A 55 7.22 4.70 0.91
CA GLU A 55 8.55 4.10 1.18
C GLU A 55 8.55 3.25 2.44
N LYS A 56 7.84 3.68 3.50
CA LYS A 56 7.67 2.89 4.72
C LYS A 56 6.94 1.57 4.42
N VAL A 57 5.88 1.59 3.63
CA VAL A 57 5.19 0.37 3.20
C VAL A 57 6.16 -0.57 2.47
N ALA A 58 6.90 -0.06 1.48
CA ALA A 58 7.87 -0.89 0.76
C ALA A 58 8.93 -1.49 1.70
N ARG A 59 9.50 -0.67 2.59
CA ARG A 59 10.54 -1.10 3.56
C ARG A 59 10.05 -2.22 4.48
N LEU A 60 8.80 -2.17 4.94
CA LEU A 60 8.21 -3.20 5.81
C LEU A 60 8.10 -4.58 5.15
N HIS A 61 8.17 -4.66 3.82
CA HIS A 61 8.03 -5.93 3.09
C HIS A 61 9.38 -6.54 2.67
N LEU A 62 10.50 -5.81 2.78
CA LEU A 62 11.82 -6.25 2.30
C LEU A 62 12.35 -7.48 3.04
N ASP A 63 12.25 -7.49 4.37
CA ASP A 63 12.76 -8.58 5.21
C ASP A 63 12.13 -9.94 4.85
N LYS A 64 10.84 -9.92 4.52
CA LYS A 64 10.11 -11.13 4.12
C LYS A 64 10.63 -11.72 2.79
N LEU A 65 11.19 -10.87 1.93
CA LEU A 65 11.81 -11.26 0.66
C LEU A 65 13.31 -11.55 0.80
N GLY A 66 13.91 -11.33 1.98
CA GLY A 66 15.36 -11.41 2.18
C GLY A 66 16.14 -10.31 1.45
N ALA A 67 15.46 -9.25 1.01
CA ALA A 67 16.09 -8.13 0.31
C ALA A 67 16.83 -7.24 1.32
N ARG A 68 18.03 -6.77 0.94
CA ARG A 68 18.83 -5.86 1.76
C ARG A 68 18.90 -4.49 1.09
N LEU A 69 18.48 -3.45 1.82
CA LEU A 69 18.56 -2.07 1.36
C LEU A 69 19.92 -1.48 1.74
N THR A 70 20.60 -0.87 0.78
CA THR A 70 21.82 -0.11 1.05
C THR A 70 21.47 1.23 1.71
N GLU A 71 22.30 1.67 2.66
CA GLU A 71 22.19 2.97 3.30
C GLU A 71 23.14 3.97 2.61
N LEU A 72 22.63 5.15 2.25
CA LEU A 72 23.45 6.22 1.67
C LEU A 72 24.34 6.83 2.75
N SER A 73 25.62 7.05 2.44
CA SER A 73 26.47 7.93 3.26
C SER A 73 26.03 9.39 3.07
N GLY A 74 26.51 10.29 3.94
CA GLY A 74 26.22 11.72 3.78
C GLY A 74 26.80 12.35 2.50
N GLU A 75 27.71 11.66 1.82
CA GLU A 75 28.35 12.12 0.57
C GLU A 75 27.71 11.53 -0.69
N GLN A 76 26.81 10.54 -0.54
CA GLN A 76 26.11 9.85 -1.64
C GLN A 76 24.70 10.42 -1.82
#